data_AF-A0A651DTD8-F1
#
_entry.id   AF-A0A651DTD8-F1
#
_cell.length_a   1.000
_cell.length_b   1.000
_cell.length_c   1.000
_cell.angle_alpha   90.00
_cell.angle_beta   90.00
_cell.angle_gamma   90.00
#
_symmetry.space_group_name_H-M   'P 1'
#
loop_
_entity.id
_entity.type
_entity.pdbx_description
1 polymer ?
#
loop_
_entity_poly.entity_id
_entity_poly.type
_entity_poly.pdbx_seq_one_letter_code
_entity_poly.pdbx_strand_id
1 'polypeptide(L)'
;MKDRIVGWINLALMANLFLVLFSFAWLAIAVIGKGLGVSLGLDLWYRLWEPLFTPAIGILMIGALLSGVISWVTKRLNPGLRS
;
A
#
# COMPACT_ATOMS: atom_id res chain seq x y z
N MET A 1 -21.80 9.26 11.00
CA MET A 1 -21.06 8.09 11.55
C MET A 1 -20.23 7.40 10.47
N LYS A 2 -20.79 7.15 9.27
CA LYS A 2 -20.07 6.63 8.09
C LYS A 2 -18.83 7.45 7.73
N ASP A 3 -18.92 8.77 7.87
CA ASP A 3 -17.87 9.74 7.53
C ASP A 3 -16.61 9.55 8.39
N ARG A 4 -16.79 9.22 9.68
CA ARG A 4 -15.67 8.86 10.56
C ARG A 4 -15.03 7.55 10.12
N ILE A 5 -15.82 6.53 9.80
CA ILE A 5 -15.32 5.20 9.39
C ILE A 5 -14.50 5.31 8.11
N VAL A 6 -14.99 6.05 7.12
CA VAL A 6 -14.24 6.31 5.87
C VAL A 6 -12.92 7.05 6.15
N GLY A 7 -12.93 8.02 7.08
CA GLY A 7 -11.71 8.69 7.53
C GLY A 7 -10.68 7.74 8.16
N TRP A 8 -11.13 6.82 9.03
CA TRP A 8 -10.26 5.80 9.64
C TRP A 8 -9.70 4.82 8.61
N ILE A 9 -10.51 4.40 7.63
CA ILE A 9 -10.07 3.52 6.54
C ILE A 9 -9.02 4.23 5.68
N ASN A 10 -9.23 5.51 5.36
CA ASN A 10 -8.26 6.29 4.58
C ASN A 10 -6.94 6.46 5.34
N LEU A 11 -7.00 6.74 6.66
CA LEU A 11 -5.82 6.80 7.51
C LEU A 11 -5.08 5.46 7.55
N ALA A 12 -5.80 4.35 7.70
CA ALA A 12 -5.23 3.01 7.69
C ALA A 12 -4.58 2.66 6.34
N LEU A 13 -5.23 2.98 5.21
CA LEU A 13 -4.64 2.81 3.88
C LEU A 13 -3.39 3.67 3.70
N MET A 14 -3.41 4.92 4.16
CA MET A 14 -2.27 5.81 4.04
C MET A 14 -1.10 5.33 4.89
N ALA A 15 -1.36 4.92 6.13
CA ALA A 15 -0.35 4.31 6.99
C ALA A 15 0.23 3.02 6.38
N ASN A 16 -0.62 2.17 5.80
CA ASN A 16 -0.22 0.96 5.10
C ASN A 16 0.66 1.25 3.88
N LEU A 17 0.32 2.28 3.09
CA LEU A 17 1.13 2.74 1.96
C LEU A 17 2.51 3.24 2.41
N PHE A 18 2.57 4.06 3.46
CA PHE A 18 3.85 4.50 4.03
C PHE A 18 4.66 3.34 4.60
N LEU A 19 4.01 2.36 5.24
CA LEU A 19 4.65 1.15 5.72
C LEU A 19 5.33 0.39 4.58
N VAL A 20 4.65 0.21 3.44
CA VAL A 20 5.20 -0.43 2.23
C VAL A 20 6.32 0.41 1.59
N LEU A 21 6.22 1.75 1.60
CA LEU A 21 7.30 2.60 1.06
C LEU A 21 8.55 2.61 1.93
N PHE A 22 8.38 2.75 3.26
CA PHE A 22 9.48 2.68 4.21
C PHE A 22 10.18 1.32 4.15
N SER A 23 9.38 0.29 3.95
CA SER A 23 9.76 -1.07 3.69
C SER A 23 10.75 -1.21 2.51
N PHE A 24 10.41 -0.63 1.36
CA PHE A 24 11.34 -0.55 0.23
C PHE A 24 12.63 0.22 0.55
N ALA A 25 12.55 1.32 1.30
CA ALA A 25 13.74 2.07 1.71
C ALA A 25 14.66 1.24 2.63
N TRP A 26 14.09 0.48 3.57
CA TRP A 26 14.82 -0.45 4.42
C TRP A 26 15.51 -1.52 3.60
N LEU A 27 14.82 -2.11 2.61
CA LEU A 27 15.42 -3.10 1.71
C LEU A 27 16.64 -2.52 0.99
N ALA A 28 16.55 -1.29 0.46
CA ALA A 28 17.67 -0.65 -0.22
C ALA A 28 18.90 -0.50 0.71
N ILE A 29 18.69 -0.05 1.94
CA ILE A 29 19.75 0.07 2.96
C ILE A 29 20.33 -1.32 3.31
N ALA A 30 19.48 -2.32 3.48
CA ALA A 30 19.90 -3.67 3.86
C ALA A 30 20.70 -4.37 2.74
N VAL A 31 20.35 -4.14 1.47
CA VAL A 31 21.10 -4.63 0.31
C VAL A 31 22.50 -4.01 0.26
N ILE A 32 22.61 -2.70 0.49
CA ILE A 32 23.91 -2.01 0.57
C ILE A 32 24.74 -2.56 1.74
N GLY A 33 24.10 -2.79 2.90
CA GLY A 33 24.74 -3.36 4.08
C GLY A 33 25.27 -4.79 3.89
N LYS A 34 24.52 -5.63 3.15
CA LYS A 34 24.97 -6.99 2.83
C LYS A 34 26.24 -6.99 1.96
N GLY A 35 26.43 -5.98 1.11
CA GLY A 35 27.68 -5.75 0.39
C GLY A 35 28.87 -5.43 1.30
N LEU A 36 28.62 -4.91 2.50
CA LEU A 36 29.62 -4.61 3.53
C LEU A 36 29.81 -5.76 4.55
N GLY A 37 29.21 -6.92 4.31
CA GLY A 37 29.32 -8.10 5.18
C GLY A 37 28.44 -8.07 6.44
N VAL A 38 27.57 -7.05 6.58
CA VAL A 38 26.63 -6.94 7.70
C VAL A 38 25.22 -7.21 7.18
N SER A 39 24.61 -8.33 7.60
CA SER A 39 23.17 -8.56 7.42
C SER A 39 22.41 -7.57 8.30
N LEU A 40 22.22 -6.33 7.83
CA LEU A 40 21.44 -5.24 8.46
C LEU A 40 19.93 -5.54 8.54
N GLY A 41 19.56 -6.80 8.81
CA GLY A 41 18.18 -7.25 8.85
C GLY A 41 17.59 -7.63 7.50
N LEU A 42 18.42 -7.97 6.50
CA LEU A 42 17.94 -8.45 5.19
C LEU A 42 17.19 -9.80 5.32
N ASP A 43 17.63 -10.68 6.22
CA ASP A 43 16.90 -11.93 6.49
C ASP A 43 15.58 -11.68 7.25
N LEU A 44 15.59 -10.71 8.19
CA LEU A 44 14.38 -10.27 8.87
C LEU A 44 13.40 -9.64 7.87
N TRP A 45 13.92 -8.87 6.92
CA TRP A 45 13.17 -8.25 5.84
C TRP A 45 12.39 -9.28 5.02
N TYR A 46 13.09 -10.31 4.53
CA TYR A 46 12.46 -11.39 3.76
C TYR A 46 11.42 -12.15 4.59
N ARG A 47 11.69 -12.40 5.87
CA ARG A 47 10.72 -13.06 6.77
C ARG A 47 9.48 -12.22 7.05
N LEU A 48 9.61 -10.89 7.11
CA LEU A 48 8.48 -9.96 7.28
C LEU A 48 7.70 -9.78 5.96
N TRP A 49 8.31 -10.08 4.81
CA TRP A 49 7.70 -9.89 3.51
C TRP A 49 6.46 -10.73 3.23
N GLU A 50 6.52 -12.03 3.45
CA GLU A 50 5.36 -12.90 3.29
C GLU A 50 4.18 -12.54 4.22
N PRO A 51 4.37 -12.38 5.55
CA PRO A 51 3.26 -12.16 6.46
C PRO A 51 2.79 -10.70 6.59
N LEU A 52 3.61 -9.70 6.30
CA LEU A 52 3.23 -8.27 6.46
C LEU A 52 3.09 -7.54 5.13
N PHE A 53 4.15 -7.52 4.31
CA PHE A 53 4.15 -6.67 3.11
C PHE A 53 3.26 -7.22 2.01
N THR A 54 3.23 -8.54 1.81
CA THR A 54 2.35 -9.18 0.81
C THR A 54 0.86 -8.90 1.05
N PRO A 55 0.30 -9.13 2.25
CA PRO A 55 -1.09 -8.79 2.53
C PRO A 55 -1.35 -7.27 2.53
N ALA A 56 -0.40 -6.45 3.02
CA ALA A 56 -0.48 -4.99 2.97
C ALA A 56 -0.66 -4.48 1.53
N ILE A 57 0.15 -4.96 0.59
CA ILE A 57 0.06 -4.62 -0.83
C ILE A 57 -1.28 -5.10 -1.41
N GLY A 58 -1.74 -6.30 -1.02
CA GLY A 58 -3.05 -6.81 -1.42
C GLY A 58 -4.20 -5.87 -1.05
N ILE A 59 -4.19 -5.31 0.16
CA ILE A 59 -5.20 -4.33 0.61
C ILE A 59 -5.13 -3.04 -0.22
N LEU A 60 -3.93 -2.53 -0.48
CA LEU A 60 -3.75 -1.33 -1.32
C LEU A 60 -4.27 -1.57 -2.75
N MET A 61 -3.97 -2.74 -3.30
CA MET A 61 -4.42 -3.13 -4.63
C MET A 61 -5.95 -3.23 -4.70
N ILE A 62 -6.60 -3.89 -3.74
CA ILE A 62 -8.06 -3.96 -3.68
C ILE A 62 -8.66 -2.55 -3.54
N GLY A 63 -8.09 -1.70 -2.70
CA GLY A 63 -8.52 -0.31 -2.54
C GLY A 63 -8.42 0.49 -3.85
N ALA A 64 -7.33 0.33 -4.59
CA ALA A 64 -7.12 0.96 -5.90
C ALA A 64 -8.09 0.40 -6.96
N LEU A 65 -8.30 -0.92 -6.99
CA LEU A 65 -9.24 -1.57 -7.92
C LEU A 65 -10.67 -1.11 -7.67
N LEU A 66 -11.13 -1.10 -6.41
CA LEU A 66 -12.46 -0.61 -6.05
C LEU A 66 -12.63 0.86 -6.47
N SER A 67 -11.63 1.70 -6.19
CA SER A 67 -11.65 3.12 -6.58
C SER A 67 -11.74 3.28 -8.09
N GLY A 68 -10.99 2.49 -8.86
CA GLY A 68 -11.01 2.48 -10.32
C GLY A 68 -12.35 2.01 -10.90
N VAL A 69 -12.88 0.89 -10.39
CA VAL A 69 -14.16 0.33 -10.81
C VAL A 69 -15.31 1.29 -10.51
N ILE A 70 -15.35 1.86 -9.31
CA ILE A 70 -16.37 2.85 -8.91
C ILE A 70 -16.30 4.07 -9.83
N SER A 71 -15.11 4.60 -10.10
CA SER A 71 -14.91 5.74 -11.01
C SER A 71 -15.38 5.41 -12.43
N TRP A 72 -15.03 4.24 -12.93
CA TRP A 72 -15.44 3.77 -14.26
C TRP A 72 -16.96 3.61 -14.39
N VAL A 73 -17.60 2.96 -13.41
CA VAL A 73 -19.06 2.78 -13.37
C VAL A 73 -19.76 4.14 -13.24
N THR A 74 -19.28 5.02 -12.36
CA THR A 74 -19.86 6.36 -12.17
C THR A 74 -19.78 7.20 -13.45
N LYS A 75 -18.63 7.17 -14.13
CA LYS A 75 -18.44 7.86 -15.41
C LYS A 75 -19.34 7.30 -16.52
N ARG A 76 -19.64 6.00 -16.48
CA ARG A 76 -20.51 5.34 -17.46
C ARG A 76 -22.01 5.54 -17.18
N LEU A 77 -22.39 5.61 -15.91
CA LEU A 77 -23.78 5.87 -15.49
C LEU A 77 -24.14 7.37 -15.54
N ASN A 78 -23.15 8.26 -15.44
CA ASN A 78 -23.36 9.71 -15.47
C ASN A 78 -22.55 10.40 -16.58
N PRO A 79 -22.81 10.11 -17.87
CA PRO A 79 -22.13 10.74 -18.99
C PRO A 79 -22.50 12.23 -19.19
N GLY A 80 -23.44 12.78 -18.40
CA GLY A 80 -24.09 14.07 -18.65
C GLY A 80 -23.61 15.29 -17.86
N LEU A 81 -22.65 15.20 -16.94
CA LEU A 81 -22.12 16.38 -16.20
C LEU A 81 -20.79 16.89 -16.77
N ARG A 82 -20.76 17.02 -18.09
CA ARG A 82 -19.89 17.94 -18.82
C ARG A 82 -20.79 19.01 -19.45
N SER A 83 -21.20 19.99 -18.65
CA SER A 83 -21.69 21.29 -19.11
C SER A 83 -21.06 22.35 -18.24
#